data_AF-A0A6B3HC12-F1
#
_entry.id   AF-A0A6B3HC12-F1
#
_cell.length_a   1.000
_cell.length_b   1.000
_cell.length_c   1.000
_cell.angle_alpha   90.00
_cell.angle_beta   90.00
_cell.angle_gamma   90.00
#
_symmetry.space_group_name_H-M   'P 1'
#
loop_
_entity.id
_entity.type
_entity.pdbx_description
1 polymer ?
#
loop_
_entity_poly.entity_id
_entity_poly.type
_entity_poly.pdbx_seq_one_letter_code
_entity_poly.pdbx_strand_id
1 'polypeptide(L)'
;MPFTLSHAAAVLPAIRRNGTARWPLFPSALVAGSFAPDITYFADTVVPGAMEFGSFTHTLAGVLTVNVAIAAVLVAVWALLREPLVALLPVRVRGRVHAFVRGQRWTRASFD
;
A
#
# COMPACT_ATOMS: atom_id res chain seq x y z
N MET A 1 20.02 2.29 -1.82
CA MET A 1 19.53 1.54 -0.65
C MET A 1 18.04 1.76 -0.55
N PRO A 2 17.17 0.78 -0.87
CA PRO A 2 15.75 1.01 -0.81
C PRO A 2 15.37 1.00 0.66
N PHE A 3 15.23 2.17 1.28
CA PHE A 3 14.46 2.23 2.51
C PHE A 3 13.01 2.07 2.10
N THR A 4 12.54 0.83 1.90
CA THR A 4 11.20 0.55 1.34
C THR A 4 10.14 1.39 2.05
N LEU A 5 10.23 1.49 3.39
CA LEU A 5 9.33 2.30 4.21
C LEU A 5 9.32 3.82 3.92
N SER A 6 10.37 4.42 3.31
CA SER A 6 10.33 5.85 2.92
C SER A 6 9.27 6.12 1.87
N HIS A 7 8.96 5.16 1.01
CA HIS A 7 7.92 5.31 -0.02
C HIS A 7 6.55 5.52 0.62
N ALA A 8 6.17 4.64 1.54
CA ALA A 8 4.96 4.81 2.33
C ALA A 8 5.00 6.11 3.16
N ALA A 9 6.16 6.48 3.72
CA ALA A 9 6.31 7.71 4.48
C ALA A 9 6.10 8.97 3.61
N ALA A 10 6.54 8.94 2.35
CA ALA A 10 6.42 10.07 1.42
C ALA A 10 4.96 10.45 1.12
N VAL A 11 4.02 9.51 1.23
CA VAL A 11 2.59 9.77 1.00
C VAL A 11 1.81 10.10 2.27
N LEU A 12 2.42 10.02 3.47
CA LEU A 12 1.77 10.37 4.73
C LEU A 12 1.20 11.80 4.77
N PRO A 13 1.84 12.83 4.17
CA PRO A 13 1.23 14.16 4.09
C PRO A 13 -0.14 14.18 3.41
N ALA A 14 -0.42 13.25 2.50
CA ALA A 14 -1.71 13.09 1.83
C ALA A 14 -2.72 12.24 2.63
N ILE A 15 -2.33 11.68 3.78
CA ILE A 15 -3.16 10.83 4.65
C ILE A 15 -3.46 11.55 5.96
N ARG A 16 -4.70 11.47 6.42
CA ARG A 16 -5.17 12.02 7.70
C ARG A 16 -4.93 11.01 8.81
N ARG A 17 -4.85 11.50 10.05
CA ARG A 17 -4.64 10.63 11.23
C ARG A 17 -5.72 9.56 11.43
N ASN A 18 -6.92 9.78 10.90
CA ASN A 18 -8.02 8.82 10.93
C ASN A 18 -7.99 7.82 9.76
N GLY A 19 -6.90 7.76 9.00
CA GLY A 19 -6.69 6.79 7.93
C GLY A 19 -7.32 7.16 6.58
N THR A 20 -8.03 8.27 6.46
CA THR A 20 -8.59 8.72 5.17
C THR A 20 -7.61 9.61 4.41
N ALA A 21 -7.74 9.70 3.08
CA ALA A 21 -6.92 10.64 2.30
C ALA A 21 -7.40 12.09 2.49
N ARG A 22 -6.51 13.06 2.24
CA ARG A 22 -6.83 14.49 2.27
C ARG A 22 -7.69 14.93 1.10
N TRP A 23 -7.54 14.25 -0.04
CA TRP A 23 -8.17 14.47 -1.35
C TRP A 23 -9.03 13.25 -1.72
N PRO A 24 -9.78 13.23 -2.86
CA PRO A 24 -10.52 12.05 -3.33
C PRO A 24 -9.58 10.94 -3.85
N LEU A 25 -8.61 10.55 -3.03
CA LEU A 25 -7.59 9.54 -3.29
C LEU A 25 -7.83 8.36 -2.35
N PHE A 26 -7.39 7.17 -2.77
CA PHE A 26 -7.42 5.99 -1.92
C PHE A 26 -6.08 5.85 -1.20
N PRO A 27 -6.04 5.80 0.15
CA PRO A 27 -4.80 5.64 0.91
C PRO A 27 -4.00 4.39 0.49
N SER A 28 -4.70 3.28 0.24
CA SER A 28 -4.08 2.04 -0.26
C SER A 28 -3.41 2.24 -1.62
N ALA A 29 -4.02 2.99 -2.53
CA ALA A 29 -3.46 3.28 -3.84
C ALA A 29 -2.26 4.23 -3.75
N LEU A 30 -2.29 5.22 -2.85
CA LEU A 30 -1.14 6.10 -2.61
C LEU A 30 0.08 5.32 -2.12
N VAL A 31 -0.14 4.46 -1.13
CA VAL A 31 0.92 3.62 -0.56
C VAL A 31 1.41 2.64 -1.64
N ALA A 32 0.53 1.88 -2.28
CA ALA A 32 0.91 0.92 -3.33
C ALA A 32 1.62 1.60 -4.53
N GLY A 33 1.14 2.76 -4.97
CA GLY A 33 1.75 3.54 -6.04
C GLY A 33 3.13 4.07 -5.68
N SER A 34 3.36 4.43 -4.42
CA SER A 34 4.68 4.84 -3.95
C SER A 34 5.71 3.72 -4.00
N PHE A 35 5.27 2.45 -3.84
CA PHE A 35 6.15 1.28 -3.94
C PHE A 35 6.34 0.78 -5.37
N ALA A 36 5.40 1.05 -6.27
CA ALA A 36 5.33 0.42 -7.58
C ALA A 36 6.62 0.48 -8.42
N PRO A 37 7.36 1.61 -8.49
CA PRO A 37 8.60 1.68 -9.27
C PRO A 37 9.68 0.69 -8.82
N ASP A 38 9.71 0.37 -7.52
CA ASP A 38 10.76 -0.43 -6.87
C ASP A 38 10.41 -1.92 -6.74
N ILE A 39 9.16 -2.32 -7.01
CA ILE A 39 8.72 -3.72 -6.90
C ILE A 39 9.56 -4.65 -7.77
N THR A 40 9.99 -4.17 -8.94
CA THR A 40 10.77 -4.93 -9.91
C THR A 40 12.13 -5.37 -9.35
N TYR A 41 12.72 -4.61 -8.43
CA TYR A 41 13.95 -4.98 -7.74
C TYR A 41 13.78 -6.17 -6.79
N PHE A 42 12.58 -6.36 -6.22
CA PHE A 42 12.27 -7.52 -5.37
C PHE A 42 11.83 -8.74 -6.20
N ALA A 43 11.19 -8.49 -7.34
CA ALA A 43 10.66 -9.51 -8.23
C ALA A 43 11.74 -10.30 -8.98
N ASP A 44 12.98 -9.82 -9.03
CA ASP A 44 14.08 -10.48 -9.76
C ASP A 44 14.37 -11.91 -9.28
N THR A 45 14.08 -12.18 -8.00
CA THR A 45 14.17 -13.52 -7.40
C THR A 45 13.16 -14.53 -7.98
N VAL A 46 12.09 -14.06 -8.61
CA VAL A 46 10.99 -14.87 -9.16
C VAL A 46 10.90 -14.73 -10.68
N VAL A 47 11.26 -13.55 -11.22
CA VAL A 47 11.22 -13.22 -12.65
C VAL A 47 12.60 -12.68 -13.04
N PRO A 48 13.48 -13.50 -13.66
CA PRO A 48 14.81 -13.06 -14.05
C PRO A 48 14.78 -11.83 -14.96
N GLY A 49 15.59 -10.82 -14.64
CA GLY A 49 15.68 -9.57 -15.41
C GLY A 49 14.68 -8.49 -14.99
N ALA A 50 13.83 -8.76 -13.98
CA ALA A 50 12.96 -7.73 -13.42
C ALA A 50 13.77 -6.55 -12.86
N MET A 51 14.96 -6.81 -12.30
CA MET A 51 15.82 -5.74 -11.78
C MET A 51 16.17 -4.70 -12.86
N GLU A 52 16.51 -5.13 -14.07
CA GLU A 52 16.88 -4.24 -15.19
C GLU A 52 15.68 -3.42 -15.69
N PHE A 53 14.48 -4.02 -15.65
CA PHE A 53 13.24 -3.36 -16.00
C PHE A 53 12.88 -2.19 -15.05
N GLY A 54 13.51 -2.13 -13.87
CA GLY A 54 13.44 -0.97 -12.97
C GLY A 54 13.84 0.35 -13.62
N SER A 55 14.73 0.33 -14.62
CA SER A 55 15.08 1.53 -15.39
C SER A 55 13.88 2.14 -16.13
N PHE A 56 12.97 1.29 -16.64
CA PHE A 56 11.76 1.72 -17.33
C PHE A 56 10.69 2.22 -16.34
N THR A 57 10.50 1.53 -15.22
CA THR A 57 9.52 1.94 -14.19
C THR A 57 9.84 3.31 -13.58
N HIS A 58 11.10 3.77 -13.67
CA HIS A 58 11.55 5.09 -13.24
C HIS A 58 11.43 6.17 -14.32
N THR A 59 10.96 5.85 -15.53
CA THR A 59 10.64 6.85 -16.56
C THR A 59 9.25 7.43 -16.34
N LEU A 60 8.98 8.62 -16.89
CA LEU A 60 7.63 9.21 -16.86
C LEU A 60 6.58 8.30 -17.49
N ALA A 61 6.92 7.64 -18.61
CA ALA A 61 6.04 6.70 -19.28
C ALA A 61 5.75 5.49 -18.38
N GLY A 62 6.77 4.90 -17.75
CA GLY A 62 6.60 3.80 -16.80
C GLY A 62 5.74 4.16 -15.60
N VAL A 63 5.95 5.36 -15.03
CA VAL A 63 5.14 5.90 -13.92
C VAL A 63 3.66 6.01 -14.30
N LEU A 64 3.34 6.50 -15.49
CA LEU A 64 1.97 6.71 -15.93
C LEU A 64 1.27 5.45 -16.48
N THR A 65 2.00 4.36 -16.70
CA THR A 65 1.47 3.13 -17.32
C THR A 65 1.67 1.92 -16.42
N VAL A 66 2.88 1.35 -16.44
CA VAL A 66 3.22 0.11 -15.75
C VAL A 66 3.08 0.24 -14.25
N ASN A 67 3.52 1.35 -13.65
CA ASN A 67 3.42 1.54 -12.21
C ASN A 67 1.96 1.66 -11.74
N VAL A 68 1.07 2.19 -12.59
CA VAL A 68 -0.38 2.20 -12.31
C VAL A 68 -0.92 0.77 -12.29
N ALA A 69 -0.52 -0.07 -13.24
CA ALA A 69 -0.90 -1.48 -13.26
C ALA A 69 -0.34 -2.25 -12.04
N ILE A 70 0.94 -2.05 -11.69
CA ILE A 70 1.56 -2.65 -10.51
C ILE A 70 0.82 -2.21 -9.24
N ALA A 71 0.54 -0.92 -9.08
CA ALA A 71 -0.21 -0.40 -7.94
C ALA A 71 -1.60 -1.01 -7.83
N ALA A 72 -2.32 -1.17 -8.95
CA ALA A 72 -3.62 -1.81 -8.99
C ALA A 72 -3.55 -3.28 -8.54
N VAL A 73 -2.55 -4.04 -9.02
CA VAL A 73 -2.31 -5.42 -8.58
C VAL A 73 -2.01 -5.49 -7.09
N LEU A 74 -1.13 -4.63 -6.57
CA LEU A 74 -0.81 -4.57 -5.14
C LEU A 74 -2.05 -4.26 -4.28
N VAL A 75 -2.90 -3.33 -4.73
CA VAL A 75 -4.16 -3.01 -4.05
C VAL A 75 -5.12 -4.19 -4.08
N ALA A 76 -5.22 -4.89 -5.22
CA ALA A 76 -6.08 -6.08 -5.35
C ALA A 76 -5.59 -7.22 -4.43
N VAL A 77 -4.28 -7.49 -4.41
CA VAL A 77 -3.66 -8.45 -3.49
C VAL A 77 -3.94 -8.06 -2.04
N TRP A 78 -3.77 -6.78 -1.69
CA TRP A 78 -4.12 -6.30 -0.35
C TRP A 78 -5.60 -6.52 -0.03
N ALA A 79 -6.50 -6.17 -0.94
CA ALA A 79 -7.94 -6.36 -0.74
C ALA A 79 -8.31 -7.83 -0.50
N LEU A 80 -7.68 -8.75 -1.24
CA LEU A 80 -7.86 -10.20 -1.10
C LEU A 80 -7.31 -10.74 0.23
N LEU A 81 -6.10 -10.29 0.63
CA LEU A 81 -5.40 -10.82 1.79
C LEU A 81 -5.79 -10.14 3.11
N ARG A 82 -6.37 -8.95 3.07
CA ARG A 82 -6.70 -8.15 4.27
C ARG A 82 -7.53 -8.94 5.29
N GLU A 83 -8.57 -9.64 4.84
CA GLU A 83 -9.46 -10.38 5.74
C GLU A 83 -8.85 -11.63 6.35
N PRO A 84 -8.22 -12.54 5.58
CA PRO A 84 -7.54 -13.69 6.16
C PRO A 84 -6.42 -13.25 7.11
N LEU A 85 -5.64 -12.22 6.77
CA LEU A 85 -4.59 -11.71 7.65
C LEU A 85 -5.14 -11.19 8.99
N VAL A 86 -6.26 -10.47 8.97
CA VAL A 86 -6.93 -10.02 10.20
C VAL A 86 -7.46 -11.21 11.00
N ALA A 87 -7.96 -12.26 10.35
CA ALA A 87 -8.45 -13.45 11.03
C ALA A 87 -7.35 -14.22 11.78
N LEU A 88 -6.08 -14.10 11.36
CA LEU A 88 -4.93 -14.70 12.04
C LEU A 88 -4.52 -13.96 13.33
N LEU A 89 -5.03 -12.74 13.55
CA LEU A 89 -4.68 -11.96 14.74
C LEU A 89 -5.33 -12.52 16.01
N PRO A 90 -4.68 -12.34 17.19
CA PRO A 90 -5.28 -12.66 18.48
C PRO A 90 -6.64 -11.99 18.66
N VAL A 91 -7.61 -12.72 19.22
CA VAL A 91 -9.00 -12.24 19.40
C VAL A 91 -9.06 -10.87 20.09
N ARG A 92 -8.16 -10.63 21.05
CA ARG A 92 -8.06 -9.37 21.83
C ARG A 92 -7.81 -8.12 20.97
N VAL A 93 -7.12 -8.25 19.84
CA VAL A 93 -6.75 -7.11 18.98
C VAL A 93 -7.45 -7.14 17.62
N ARG A 94 -7.99 -8.29 17.21
CA ARG A 94 -8.64 -8.51 15.91
C ARG A 94 -9.69 -7.47 15.58
N GLY A 95 -10.59 -7.15 16.51
CA GLY A 95 -11.66 -6.16 16.29
C GLY A 95 -11.14 -4.75 16.01
N ARG A 96 -10.13 -4.29 16.78
CA ARG A 96 -9.51 -2.97 16.60
C ARG A 96 -8.80 -2.87 15.26
N VAL A 97 -8.02 -3.90 14.90
CA VAL A 97 -7.31 -3.93 13.61
C VAL A 97 -8.31 -4.00 12.46
N HIS A 98 -9.33 -4.84 12.55
CA HIS A 98 -10.38 -4.95 11.53
C HIS A 98 -11.05 -3.60 11.25
N ALA A 99 -11.43 -2.87 12.30
CA ALA A 99 -12.04 -1.54 12.19
C ALA A 99 -11.08 -0.52 11.54
N PHE A 100 -9.80 -0.54 11.95
CA PHE A 100 -8.77 0.32 11.38
C PHE A 100 -8.57 0.06 9.87
N VAL A 101 -8.37 -1.21 9.47
CA VAL A 101 -8.11 -1.55 8.05
C VAL A 101 -9.33 -1.45 7.14
N ARG A 102 -10.57 -1.46 7.69
CA ARG A 102 -11.80 -1.16 6.92
C ARG A 102 -12.02 0.34 6.74
N GLY A 103 -11.33 1.20 7.47
CA GLY A 103 -11.57 2.65 7.45
C GLY A 103 -12.88 3.06 8.13
N GLN A 104 -13.34 2.33 9.15
CA GLN A 104 -14.46 2.78 9.98
C GLN A 104 -14.03 4.03 10.75
N ARG A 105 -14.84 5.11 10.67
CA ARG A 105 -14.61 6.37 11.39
C ARG A 105 -14.36 6.07 12.87
N TRP A 106 -13.17 6.36 13.36
CA TRP A 106 -12.90 6.46 14.80
C TRP A 106 -13.84 7.53 15.37
N THR A 107 -14.97 7.11 15.95
CA THR A 107 -15.80 7.98 16.79
C THR A 107 -15.16 8.07 18.16
N ARG A 108 -15.26 9.22 18.84
CA ARG A 108 -14.68 9.46 20.17
C ARG A 108 -15.01 8.36 21.20
N ALA A 109 -16.14 7.67 21.04
CA ALA A 109 -16.54 6.49 21.83
C ALA A 109 -15.62 5.25 21.72
N SER A 110 -14.56 5.29 20.90
CA SER A 110 -13.59 4.18 20.78
C SER A 110 -12.41 4.27 21.77
N PHE A 111 -12.37 5.31 22.61
CA PHE A 111 -11.31 5.57 23.59
C PHE A 111 -11.80 5.85 25.03
N ASP A 112 -13.11 5.80 25.26
CA ASP A 112 -13.74 5.80 26.59
C ASP A 112 -14.13 4.36 26.96
#